data_AF-A0A7Y3I4G0-F1
#
_entry.id   AF-A0A7Y3I4G0-F1
#
_cell.length_a   1.000
_cell.length_b   1.000
_cell.length_c   1.000
_cell.angle_alpha   90.00
_cell.angle_beta   90.00
_cell.angle_gamma   90.00
#
_symmetry.space_group_name_H-M   'P 1'
#
loop_
_entity.id
_entity.type
_entity.pdbx_description
1 polymer ?
#
loop_
_entity_poly.entity_id
_entity_poly.type
_entity_poly.pdbx_seq_one_letter_code
_entity_poly.pdbx_strand_id
1 'polypeptide(L)'
;AYLQAGRAAEAARSLLRCLDLNPDMSKAYELAGSALIDAGWTDQAVETLEKGYLVAAGKGDRLPQQAIAKLLEGIGRPLPEVTADVEAKAQALAASGTFVCRRTGRPGTKLESPPFRGPVGGWIQENISAETWREWIGQGTKVINELRLDFSREEDQAVYDQHMHEFLGIDAALLDALRAETASS
;
A
#
# COMPACT_ATOMS: atom_id res chain seq x y z
N ALA A 1 -10.17 -7.05 -27.79
CA ALA A 1 -10.83 -5.91 -27.11
C ALA A 1 -12.06 -6.38 -26.32
N TYR A 2 -13.13 -6.89 -26.95
CA TYR A 2 -14.39 -7.25 -26.26
C TYR A 2 -14.27 -8.25 -25.11
N LEU A 3 -13.49 -9.33 -25.25
CA LEU A 3 -13.32 -10.32 -24.17
C LEU A 3 -12.59 -9.74 -22.95
N GLN A 4 -11.65 -8.81 -23.14
CA GLN A 4 -10.96 -8.16 -22.03
C GLN A 4 -11.87 -7.15 -21.32
N ALA A 5 -12.65 -6.37 -22.09
CA ALA A 5 -13.66 -5.47 -21.52
C ALA A 5 -14.74 -6.24 -20.74
N GLY A 6 -15.14 -7.42 -21.21
CA GLY A 6 -16.06 -8.31 -20.47
C GLY A 6 -15.52 -8.75 -19.11
N ARG A 7 -14.26 -9.18 -19.08
CA ARG A 7 -13.58 -9.56 -17.82
C ARG A 7 -13.41 -8.37 -16.87
N ALA A 8 -13.08 -7.19 -17.39
CA ALA A 8 -12.97 -5.97 -16.60
C ALA A 8 -14.31 -5.57 -15.99
N ALA A 9 -15.40 -5.63 -16.77
CA ALA A 9 -16.75 -5.37 -16.32
C ALA A 9 -17.21 -6.30 -15.18
N GLU A 10 -16.90 -7.60 -15.28
CA GLU A 10 -17.21 -8.58 -14.24
C GLU A 10 -16.37 -8.36 -12.97
N ALA A 11 -15.09 -8.03 -13.12
CA ALA A 11 -14.21 -7.68 -12.02
C ALA A 11 -14.73 -6.43 -11.29
N ALA A 12 -15.10 -5.39 -12.04
CA ALA A 12 -15.67 -4.16 -11.50
C ALA A 12 -16.93 -4.44 -10.66
N ARG A 13 -17.87 -5.24 -11.17
CA ARG A 13 -19.09 -5.60 -10.43
C ARG A 13 -18.80 -6.37 -9.15
N SER A 14 -17.84 -7.29 -9.19
CA SER A 14 -17.42 -8.06 -8.02
C SER A 14 -16.80 -7.16 -6.95
N LEU A 15 -15.99 -6.19 -7.36
CA LEU A 15 -15.34 -5.23 -6.46
C LEU A 15 -16.33 -4.20 -5.89
N LEU A 16 -17.29 -3.73 -6.68
CA LEU A 16 -18.38 -2.88 -6.19
C LEU A 16 -19.20 -3.59 -5.10
N ARG A 17 -19.50 -4.89 -5.28
CA ARG A 17 -20.14 -5.69 -4.22
C ARG A 17 -19.28 -5.81 -2.96
N CYS A 18 -17.95 -5.85 -3.10
CA CYS A 18 -17.06 -5.82 -1.95
C CYS A 18 -17.19 -4.51 -1.17
N LEU A 19 -17.39 -3.39 -1.85
CA LEU A 19 -17.62 -2.08 -1.23
C LEU A 19 -18.98 -1.99 -0.54
N ASP A 20 -20.02 -2.65 -1.07
CA ASP A 20 -21.31 -2.73 -0.39
C ASP A 20 -21.20 -3.47 0.96
N LEU A 21 -20.32 -4.47 1.04
CA LEU A 21 -20.07 -5.24 2.26
C LEU A 21 -19.09 -4.56 3.21
N ASN A 22 -18.10 -3.86 2.67
CA ASN A 22 -17.08 -3.16 3.44
C ASN A 22 -16.72 -1.81 2.77
N PRO A 23 -17.49 -0.75 3.07
CA PRO A 23 -17.27 0.58 2.49
C PRO A 23 -15.99 1.26 3.03
N ASP A 24 -15.34 0.65 4.02
CA ASP A 24 -14.12 1.17 4.64
C ASP A 24 -12.84 0.58 4.01
N MET A 25 -12.98 -0.28 2.99
CA MET A 25 -11.88 -0.93 2.30
C MET A 25 -11.34 -0.07 1.15
N SER A 26 -10.47 0.90 1.45
CA SER A 26 -9.87 1.81 0.47
C SER A 26 -9.25 1.11 -0.75
N LYS A 27 -8.64 -0.07 -0.54
CA LYS A 27 -8.05 -0.87 -1.63
C LYS A 27 -9.10 -1.39 -2.63
N ALA A 28 -10.31 -1.69 -2.17
CA ALA A 28 -11.38 -2.14 -3.05
C ALA A 28 -11.86 -0.99 -3.96
N TYR A 29 -11.84 0.26 -3.51
CA TYR A 29 -12.13 1.42 -4.37
C TYR A 29 -11.07 1.60 -5.47
N GLU A 30 -9.79 1.47 -5.13
CA GLU A 30 -8.69 1.51 -6.10
C GLU A 30 -8.89 0.45 -7.19
N LEU A 31 -9.07 -0.81 -6.79
CA LEU A 31 -9.25 -1.93 -7.71
C LEU A 31 -10.54 -1.79 -8.53
N ALA A 32 -11.64 -1.36 -7.90
CA ALA A 32 -12.92 -1.16 -8.58
C ALA A 32 -12.78 -0.06 -9.64
N GLY A 33 -12.19 1.08 -9.29
CA GLY A 33 -11.95 2.18 -10.22
C GLY A 33 -11.08 1.79 -11.40
N SER A 34 -9.98 1.07 -11.17
CA SER A 34 -9.15 0.53 -12.25
C SER A 34 -9.95 -0.39 -13.19
N ALA A 35 -10.72 -1.33 -12.63
CA ALA A 35 -11.54 -2.25 -13.43
C ALA A 35 -12.66 -1.53 -14.19
N LEU A 36 -13.24 -0.48 -13.62
CA LEU A 36 -14.25 0.36 -14.26
C LEU A 36 -13.67 1.13 -15.45
N ILE A 37 -12.46 1.69 -15.31
CA ILE A 37 -11.74 2.34 -16.41
C ILE A 37 -11.48 1.35 -17.54
N ASP A 38 -10.97 0.15 -17.22
CA ASP A 38 -10.69 -0.90 -18.20
C ASP A 38 -11.96 -1.43 -18.90
N ALA A 39 -13.11 -1.38 -18.22
CA ALA A 39 -14.42 -1.69 -18.78
C ALA A 39 -15.02 -0.56 -19.64
N GLY A 40 -14.39 0.62 -19.65
CA GLY A 40 -14.89 1.83 -20.33
C GLY A 40 -16.01 2.55 -19.58
N TRP A 41 -16.23 2.24 -18.30
CA TRP A 41 -17.27 2.85 -17.44
C TRP A 41 -16.68 4.01 -16.63
N THR A 42 -16.07 4.97 -17.34
CA THR A 42 -15.28 6.04 -16.72
C THR A 42 -16.09 6.88 -15.73
N ASP A 43 -17.36 7.20 -16.01
CA ASP A 43 -18.17 8.03 -15.11
C ASP A 43 -18.38 7.35 -13.75
N GLN A 44 -18.72 6.05 -13.74
CA GLN A 44 -18.78 5.28 -12.49
C GLN A 44 -17.41 5.13 -11.83
N ALA A 45 -16.33 5.04 -12.61
CA ALA A 45 -14.97 4.98 -12.08
C ALA A 45 -14.65 6.24 -11.28
N VAL A 46 -14.97 7.43 -11.81
CA VAL A 46 -14.75 8.71 -11.14
C VAL A 46 -15.47 8.76 -9.80
N GLU A 47 -16.77 8.48 -9.76
CA GLU A 47 -17.53 8.49 -8.51
C GLU A 47 -16.98 7.51 -7.47
N THR A 48 -16.53 6.34 -7.93
CA THR A 48 -15.96 5.29 -7.07
C THR A 48 -14.60 5.73 -6.53
N LEU A 49 -13.73 6.26 -7.39
CA LEU A 49 -12.39 6.71 -7.05
C LEU A 49 -12.42 7.93 -6.11
N GLU A 50 -13.29 8.90 -6.35
CA GLU A 50 -13.43 10.08 -5.48
C GLU A 50 -13.84 9.69 -4.05
N LYS A 51 -14.84 8.81 -3.93
CA LYS A 51 -15.23 8.25 -2.62
C LYS A 51 -14.07 7.50 -1.97
N GLY A 52 -13.38 6.65 -2.73
CA GLY A 52 -12.24 5.88 -2.27
C GLY A 52 -11.08 6.75 -1.78
N TYR A 53 -10.82 7.87 -2.45
CA TYR A 53 -9.78 8.82 -2.06
C TYR A 53 -10.06 9.41 -0.67
N LEU A 54 -11.31 9.83 -0.42
CA LEU A 54 -11.72 10.39 0.87
C LEU A 54 -11.71 9.34 1.98
N VAL A 55 -12.16 8.11 1.70
CA VAL A 55 -12.08 6.99 2.65
C VAL A 55 -10.62 6.70 3.02
N ALA A 56 -9.72 6.68 2.03
CA ALA A 56 -8.31 6.45 2.24
C ALA A 56 -7.67 7.57 3.08
N ALA A 57 -7.94 8.83 2.72
CA ALA A 57 -7.45 10.01 3.43
C ALA A 57 -7.87 10.01 4.92
N GLY A 58 -9.15 9.74 5.21
CA GLY A 58 -9.68 9.77 6.57
C GLY A 58 -9.12 8.69 7.49
N LYS A 59 -8.60 7.60 6.91
CA LYS A 59 -8.00 6.48 7.65
C LYS A 59 -6.47 6.49 7.63
N GLY A 60 -5.86 7.52 7.02
CA GLY A 60 -4.42 7.60 6.81
C GLY A 60 -3.87 6.56 5.85
N ASP A 61 -4.70 5.96 5.01
CA ASP A 61 -4.32 4.88 4.09
C ASP A 61 -3.65 5.41 2.83
N ARG A 62 -2.36 5.72 2.95
CA ARG A 62 -1.60 6.45 1.93
C ARG A 62 -1.51 5.70 0.61
N LEU A 63 -1.46 4.36 0.65
CA LEU A 63 -1.18 3.56 -0.54
C LEU A 63 -2.33 3.58 -1.55
N PRO A 64 -3.56 3.16 -1.18
CA PRO A 64 -4.71 3.33 -2.04
C PRO A 64 -4.99 4.79 -2.36
N GLN A 65 -4.76 5.73 -1.44
CA GLN A 65 -4.95 7.15 -1.71
C GLN A 65 -4.07 7.63 -2.89
N GLN A 66 -2.78 7.31 -2.87
CA GLN A 66 -1.85 7.67 -3.96
C GLN A 66 -2.16 6.93 -5.26
N ALA A 67 -2.54 5.65 -5.18
CA ALA A 67 -2.91 4.87 -6.36
C ALA A 67 -4.19 5.44 -7.03
N ILE A 68 -5.19 5.77 -6.23
CA ILE A 68 -6.43 6.42 -6.68
C ILE A 68 -6.14 7.80 -7.28
N ALA A 69 -5.26 8.59 -6.67
CA ALA A 69 -4.84 9.88 -7.21
C ALA A 69 -4.27 9.74 -8.62
N LYS A 70 -3.34 8.79 -8.82
CA LYS A 70 -2.75 8.50 -10.13
C LYS A 70 -3.80 8.05 -11.15
N LEU A 71 -4.79 7.26 -10.74
CA LEU A 71 -5.88 6.84 -11.63
C LEU A 71 -6.74 8.03 -12.07
N LEU A 72 -7.13 8.91 -11.14
CA LEU A 72 -7.91 10.13 -11.42
C LEU A 72 -7.14 11.07 -12.36
N GLU A 73 -5.86 11.34 -12.06
CA GLU A 73 -4.98 12.12 -12.93
C GLU A 73 -4.85 11.50 -14.33
N GLY A 74 -4.71 10.17 -14.40
CA GLY A 74 -4.59 9.42 -15.66
C GLY A 74 -5.83 9.53 -16.56
N ILE A 75 -7.02 9.72 -16.00
CA ILE A 75 -8.26 9.96 -16.75
C ILE A 75 -8.63 11.46 -16.86
N GLY A 76 -7.71 12.35 -16.48
CA GLY A 76 -7.87 13.79 -16.58
C GLY A 76 -8.93 14.35 -15.63
N ARG A 77 -9.07 13.77 -14.45
CA ARG A 77 -9.99 14.23 -13.39
C ARG A 77 -9.22 14.85 -12.23
N PRO A 78 -9.71 15.96 -11.65
CA PRO A 78 -9.06 16.57 -10.50
C PRO A 78 -9.18 15.66 -9.27
N LEU A 79 -8.26 15.82 -8.32
CA LEU A 79 -8.37 15.17 -7.03
C LEU A 79 -9.51 15.82 -6.23
N PRO A 80 -10.35 15.02 -5.54
CA PRO A 80 -11.41 15.58 -4.70
C PRO A 80 -10.79 16.32 -3.52
N GLU A 81 -11.42 17.42 -3.13
CA GLU A 81 -11.01 18.18 -1.95
C GLU A 81 -11.24 17.35 -0.69
N VAL A 82 -10.19 17.22 0.13
CA VAL A 82 -10.29 16.56 1.43
C VAL A 82 -11.07 17.48 2.36
N THR A 83 -12.25 17.06 2.81
CA THR A 83 -13.09 17.89 3.66
C THR A 83 -12.50 18.01 5.07
N ALA A 84 -12.87 19.07 5.79
CA ALA A 84 -12.45 19.29 7.17
C ALA A 84 -12.80 18.11 8.09
N ASP A 85 -13.91 17.42 7.86
CA ASP A 85 -14.30 16.23 8.63
C ASP A 85 -13.35 15.04 8.39
N VAL A 86 -12.86 14.88 7.15
CA VAL A 86 -11.91 13.82 6.79
C VAL A 86 -10.54 14.13 7.40
N GLU A 87 -10.10 15.39 7.35
CA GLU A 87 -8.89 15.85 8.03
C GLU A 87 -8.99 15.68 9.54
N ALA A 88 -10.12 16.03 10.16
CA ALA A 88 -10.34 15.85 11.59
C ALA A 88 -10.27 14.37 11.99
N LYS A 89 -10.82 13.45 11.18
CA LYS A 89 -10.69 12.00 11.40
C LYS A 89 -9.23 11.55 11.32
N ALA A 90 -8.49 11.99 10.30
CA ALA A 90 -7.07 11.66 10.17
C ALA A 90 -6.24 12.20 11.34
N GLN A 91 -6.52 13.42 11.80
CA GLN A 91 -5.86 14.04 12.95
C GLN A 91 -6.20 13.34 14.26
N ALA A 92 -7.47 13.01 14.50
CA ALA A 92 -7.89 12.24 15.68
C ALA A 92 -7.22 10.86 15.72
N LEU A 93 -7.07 10.24 14.55
CA LEU A 93 -6.38 8.97 14.41
C LEU A 93 -4.88 9.10 14.73
N ALA A 94 -4.22 10.15 14.23
CA ALA A 94 -2.83 10.45 14.56
C ALA A 94 -2.63 10.78 16.06
N ALA A 95 -3.60 11.47 16.67
CA ALA A 95 -3.58 11.86 18.08
C ALA A 95 -3.91 10.70 19.04
N SER A 96 -4.38 9.55 18.53
CA SER A 96 -4.75 8.38 19.35
C SER A 96 -3.58 7.72 20.07
N GLY A 97 -2.33 8.12 19.79
CA GLY A 97 -1.11 7.50 20.33
C GLY A 97 -0.79 6.13 19.73
N THR A 98 -1.58 5.68 18.74
CA THR A 98 -1.34 4.44 18.02
C THR A 98 -0.12 4.59 17.11
N PHE A 99 0.73 3.56 17.06
CA PHE A 99 1.88 3.54 16.15
C PHE A 99 1.41 3.63 14.69
N VAL A 100 1.97 4.57 13.92
CA VAL A 100 1.60 4.77 12.51
C VAL A 100 2.69 4.18 11.61
N CYS A 101 2.32 3.21 10.78
CA CYS A 101 3.23 2.61 9.82
C CYS A 101 3.67 3.65 8.78
N ARG A 102 4.97 3.83 8.60
CA ARG A 102 5.54 4.76 7.61
C ARG A 102 5.17 4.37 6.19
N ARG A 103 5.13 3.07 5.90
CA ARG A 103 4.83 2.50 4.59
C ARG A 103 3.38 2.70 4.17
N THR A 104 2.43 2.29 5.02
CA THR A 104 1.01 2.32 4.67
C THR A 104 0.31 3.61 5.12
N GLY A 105 0.87 4.30 6.11
CA GLY A 105 0.24 5.44 6.80
C GLY A 105 -0.86 5.05 7.78
N ARG A 106 -1.19 3.75 7.87
CA ARG A 106 -2.23 3.25 8.75
C ARG A 106 -1.71 3.12 10.19
N PRO A 107 -2.57 3.32 11.19
CA PRO A 107 -2.27 2.89 12.55
C PRO A 107 -2.16 1.37 12.60
N GLY A 108 -1.24 0.88 13.43
CA GLY A 108 -1.01 -0.53 13.62
C GLY A 108 -0.20 -0.80 14.89
N THR A 109 0.22 -2.05 15.02
CA THR A 109 0.98 -2.48 16.19
C THR A 109 2.47 -2.30 15.94
N LYS A 110 3.21 -1.72 16.88
CA LYS A 110 4.68 -1.65 16.79
C LYS A 110 5.28 -3.06 16.95
N LEU A 111 6.35 -3.35 16.22
CA LEU A 111 7.10 -4.60 16.37
C LEU A 111 7.81 -4.65 17.74
N GLU A 112 7.72 -5.80 18.41
CA GLU A 112 8.37 -6.02 19.72
C GLU A 112 9.91 -5.99 19.62
N SER A 113 10.44 -6.51 18.51
CA SER A 113 11.88 -6.56 18.24
C SER A 113 12.17 -6.45 16.74
N PRO A 114 13.41 -6.09 16.34
CA PRO A 114 13.83 -6.12 14.95
C PRO A 114 13.67 -7.51 14.33
N PRO A 115 13.15 -7.64 13.10
CA PRO A 115 12.95 -8.95 12.46
C PRO A 115 14.26 -9.68 12.14
N PHE A 116 15.35 -8.93 11.97
CA PHE A 116 16.70 -9.45 11.78
C PHE A 116 17.72 -8.41 12.24
N ARG A 117 19.00 -8.80 12.33
CA ARG A 117 20.07 -7.90 12.79
C ARG A 117 20.48 -6.93 11.69
N GLY A 118 20.88 -5.73 12.09
CA GLY A 118 21.40 -4.68 11.20
C GLY A 118 20.51 -3.45 11.16
N PRO A 119 20.96 -2.38 10.49
CA PRO A 119 20.28 -1.09 10.47
C PRO A 119 18.88 -1.16 9.85
N VAL A 120 18.74 -1.95 8.78
CA VAL A 120 17.44 -2.15 8.12
C VAL A 120 16.45 -2.80 9.09
N GLY A 121 16.87 -3.82 9.84
CA GLY A 121 16.03 -4.46 10.85
C GLY A 121 15.58 -3.51 11.96
N GLY A 122 16.49 -2.68 12.48
CA GLY A 122 16.16 -1.64 13.45
C GLY A 122 15.18 -0.60 12.89
N TRP A 123 15.44 -0.11 11.68
CA TRP A 123 14.54 0.82 11.01
C TRP A 123 13.14 0.24 10.79
N ILE A 124 13.04 -1.04 10.39
CA ILE A 124 11.76 -1.73 10.22
C ILE A 124 10.98 -1.76 11.54
N GLN A 125 11.63 -2.08 12.66
CA GLN A 125 10.98 -2.07 13.97
C GLN A 125 10.40 -0.68 14.33
N GLU A 126 11.12 0.38 13.99
CA GLU A 126 10.76 1.75 14.34
C GLU A 126 9.75 2.38 13.39
N ASN A 127 9.65 1.90 12.14
CA ASN A 127 8.90 2.58 11.09
C ASN A 127 7.79 1.72 10.46
N ILE A 128 7.82 0.40 10.62
CA ILE A 128 6.86 -0.52 9.98
C ILE A 128 6.03 -1.23 11.04
N SER A 129 4.72 -1.34 10.82
CA SER A 129 3.84 -2.04 11.75
C SER A 129 3.95 -3.56 11.59
N ALA A 130 3.60 -4.29 12.65
CA ALA A 130 3.57 -5.75 12.63
C ALA A 130 2.63 -6.31 11.55
N GLU A 131 1.55 -5.61 11.23
CA GLU A 131 0.62 -5.98 10.15
C GLU A 131 1.29 -5.88 8.78
N THR A 132 1.94 -4.75 8.48
CA THR A 132 2.68 -4.57 7.22
C THR A 132 3.84 -5.55 7.09
N TRP A 133 4.53 -5.85 8.20
CA TRP A 133 5.58 -6.86 8.19
C TRP A 133 5.04 -8.26 7.89
N ARG A 134 3.90 -8.64 8.48
CA ARG A 134 3.23 -9.92 8.20
C ARG A 134 2.79 -10.03 6.74
N GLU A 135 2.27 -8.95 6.16
CA GLU A 135 1.95 -8.89 4.73
C GLU A 135 3.19 -9.11 3.87
N TRP A 136 4.32 -8.48 4.22
CA TRP A 136 5.59 -8.73 3.54
C TRP A 136 6.00 -10.20 3.63
N ILE A 137 5.95 -10.86 4.78
CA ILE A 137 6.33 -12.29 4.90
C ILE A 137 5.51 -13.17 3.94
N GLY A 138 4.20 -12.91 3.82
CA GLY A 138 3.34 -13.60 2.88
C GLY A 138 3.73 -13.33 1.41
N GLN A 139 4.09 -12.11 1.08
CA GLN A 139 4.56 -11.74 -0.26
C GLN A 139 5.94 -12.32 -0.55
N GLY A 140 6.88 -12.26 0.38
CA GLY A 140 8.22 -12.82 0.29
C GLY A 140 8.19 -14.32 0.04
N THR A 141 7.27 -15.05 0.67
CA THR A 141 7.07 -16.49 0.37
C THR A 141 6.73 -16.72 -1.10
N LYS A 142 5.93 -15.86 -1.72
CA LYS A 142 5.63 -15.95 -3.16
C LYS A 142 6.86 -15.62 -4.00
N VAL A 143 7.60 -14.57 -3.65
CA VAL A 143 8.85 -14.20 -4.34
C VAL A 143 9.82 -15.39 -4.36
N ILE A 144 10.00 -16.06 -3.21
CA ILE A 144 10.83 -17.27 -3.10
C ILE A 144 10.36 -18.36 -4.06
N ASN A 145 9.06 -18.66 -4.06
CA ASN A 145 8.51 -19.75 -4.88
C ASN A 145 8.52 -19.44 -6.38
N GLU A 146 8.13 -18.23 -6.78
CA GLU A 146 8.03 -17.82 -8.18
C GLU A 146 9.41 -17.64 -8.83
N LEU A 147 10.37 -17.08 -8.10
CA LEU A 147 11.75 -16.90 -8.58
C LEU A 147 12.66 -18.10 -8.28
N ARG A 148 12.15 -19.08 -7.51
CA ARG A 148 12.88 -20.29 -7.06
C ARG A 148 14.19 -19.95 -6.35
N LEU A 149 14.12 -19.02 -5.42
CA LEU A 149 15.29 -18.53 -4.68
C LEU A 149 15.88 -19.62 -3.76
N ASP A 150 17.20 -19.78 -3.82
CA ASP A 150 17.99 -20.65 -2.96
C ASP A 150 18.77 -19.82 -1.94
N PHE A 151 18.37 -19.91 -0.68
CA PHE A 151 18.95 -19.11 0.41
C PHE A 151 20.37 -19.54 0.81
N SER A 152 20.92 -20.59 0.19
CA SER A 152 22.37 -20.87 0.29
C SER A 152 23.22 -19.93 -0.58
N ARG A 153 22.62 -19.24 -1.55
CA ARG A 153 23.30 -18.30 -2.47
C ARG A 153 23.11 -16.86 -2.02
N GLU A 154 24.19 -16.10 -1.94
CA GLU A 154 24.15 -14.68 -1.57
C GLU A 154 23.37 -13.83 -2.60
N GLU A 155 23.43 -14.18 -3.88
CA GLU A 155 22.70 -13.50 -4.96
C GLU A 155 21.18 -13.56 -4.75
N ASP A 156 20.66 -14.73 -4.37
CA ASP A 156 19.23 -14.96 -4.20
C ASP A 156 18.72 -14.30 -2.90
N GLN A 157 19.56 -14.26 -1.86
CA GLN A 157 19.28 -13.46 -0.65
C GLN A 157 19.18 -11.97 -1.01
N ALA A 158 20.09 -11.45 -1.83
CA ALA A 158 20.07 -10.06 -2.26
C ALA A 158 18.81 -9.72 -3.10
N VAL A 159 18.34 -10.65 -3.94
CA VAL A 159 17.08 -10.50 -4.68
C VAL A 159 15.89 -10.44 -3.74
N TYR A 160 15.83 -11.31 -2.73
CA TYR A 160 14.77 -11.28 -1.71
C TYR A 160 14.75 -9.94 -0.95
N ASP A 161 15.93 -9.48 -0.53
CA ASP A 161 16.09 -8.20 0.18
C ASP A 161 15.71 -7.00 -0.69
N GLN A 162 16.05 -7.03 -1.98
CA GLN A 162 15.62 -6.00 -2.93
C GLN A 162 14.09 -5.90 -2.99
N HIS A 163 13.40 -7.03 -3.12
CA HIS A 163 11.94 -7.04 -3.13
C HIS A 163 11.35 -6.60 -1.79
N MET A 164 12.01 -6.92 -0.67
CA MET A 164 11.61 -6.43 0.66
C MET A 164 11.70 -4.92 0.73
N HIS A 165 12.83 -4.35 0.32
CA HIS A 165 13.07 -2.91 0.36
C HIS A 165 12.04 -2.19 -0.52
N GLU A 166 11.80 -2.67 -1.73
CA GLU A 166 10.77 -2.13 -2.62
C GLU A 166 9.37 -2.22 -2.00
N PHE A 167 9.02 -3.37 -1.41
CA PHE A 167 7.73 -3.55 -0.76
C PHE A 167 7.53 -2.61 0.42
N LEU A 168 8.57 -2.36 1.21
CA LEU A 168 8.53 -1.48 2.39
C LEU A 168 8.76 0.00 2.05
N GLY A 169 9.06 0.33 0.80
CA GLY A 169 9.36 1.70 0.37
C GLY A 169 10.71 2.21 0.88
N ILE A 170 11.66 1.31 1.08
CA ILE A 170 13.05 1.64 1.38
C ILE A 170 13.76 1.84 0.03
N ASP A 171 13.95 3.10 -0.36
CA ASP A 171 14.70 3.42 -1.57
C ASP A 171 16.21 3.34 -1.35
N ALA A 172 16.98 3.46 -2.44
CA ALA A 172 18.43 3.38 -2.39
C ALA A 172 19.05 4.45 -1.47
N ALA A 173 18.49 5.68 -1.48
CA ALA A 173 19.00 6.77 -0.65
C ALA A 173 18.80 6.50 0.84
N LEU A 174 17.64 5.98 1.23
CA LEU A 174 17.36 5.57 2.59
C LEU A 174 18.23 4.37 2.99
N LEU A 175 18.38 3.38 2.11
CA LEU A 175 19.22 2.22 2.39
C LEU A 175 20.69 2.62 2.64
N ASP A 176 21.22 3.54 1.84
CA ASP A 176 22.57 4.06 2.00
C ASP A 176 22.72 4.85 3.31
N ALA A 177 21.74 5.69 3.66
CA ALA A 177 21.73 6.40 4.93
C ALA A 177 21.73 5.45 6.13
N LEU A 178 20.89 4.40 6.10
CA LEU A 178 20.81 3.39 7.16
C LEU A 178 22.13 2.62 7.33
N ARG A 179 22.81 2.29 6.23
CA ARG A 179 24.11 1.63 6.27
C ARG A 179 25.21 2.53 6.82
N ALA A 180 25.19 3.82 6.47
CA ALA A 180 26.16 4.79 6.96
C ALA A 180 26.06 5.01 8.49
N GLU A 181 24.85 4.98 9.04
CA GLU A 181 24.58 5.18 10.47
C GLU A 181 25.18 4.06 11.34
N THR A 182 25.26 2.83 10.81
CA THR A 182 25.90 1.70 11.49
C THR A 182 27.42 1.75 11.44
N ALA A 183 28.00 2.35 10.39
CA ALA A 183 29.46 2.49 10.29
C ALA A 183 30.03 3.55 11.25
N SER A 184 29.16 4.39 11.82
CA SER A 184 29.53 5.48 12.73
C SER A 184 29.22 5.21 14.21
N SER A 185 28.66 4.03 14.54
CA SER A 185 28.31 3.58 15.90
C SER A 185 29.16 2.40 16.33
#